data_AF-A0A960PX92-F1
#
_entry.id   AF-A0A960PX92-F1
#
_cell.length_a   1.000
_cell.length_b   1.000
_cell.length_c   1.000
_cell.angle_alpha   90.00
_cell.angle_beta   90.00
_cell.angle_gamma   90.00
#
_symmetry.space_group_name_H-M   'P 1'
#
loop_
_entity.id
_entity.type
_entity.pdbx_description
1 polymer ?
#
loop_
_entity_poly.entity_id
_entity_poly.type
_entity_poly.pdbx_seq_one_letter_code
_entity_poly.pdbx_strand_id
1 'polypeptide(L)'
;MQRLVDQLGNCDLITLKPGACPENIPDHQGFIWVDGAFPFMTAELLQQLIDQAPAALFATNLRPYGVRAENRSMVAEDRDFFDRSPSRNTLDVDPLALQALVDATTYADLNAYAYEVKRRDLMQIGVLMPIAENVYVDRDACVAPGATLHPGAKLEGRTRVGAGSSIGMGSLLIDAEIGESVEVRAYCVIDKSTVDNGAAVGPFAHLRPGTHLGPDVRVGNFVETKNAKLGQGSKASHLSYLGDAEIGRECNIGAGTITCNYDGVHKNITTLGDRVFIGSDSQLVAPIHLGDDAYVAAGTTVTRDVEAGALAIARTRQTNKAGWSQLIKDKAKTR
;
A
#
# COMPACT_ATOMS: atom_id res chain seq x y z
N MET A 1 -20.59 -16.64 12.71
CA MET A 1 -21.49 -15.96 13.67
C MET A 1 -21.72 -16.79 14.92
N GLN A 2 -22.47 -17.91 14.90
CA GLN A 2 -22.71 -18.74 16.10
C GLN A 2 -21.42 -19.18 16.80
N ARG A 3 -20.43 -19.67 16.06
CA ARG A 3 -19.10 -20.03 16.59
C ARG A 3 -18.37 -18.86 17.30
N LEU A 4 -18.52 -17.65 16.76
CA LEU A 4 -17.88 -16.44 17.27
C LEU A 4 -18.61 -15.93 18.53
N VAL A 5 -19.94 -16.05 18.53
CA VAL A 5 -20.79 -15.87 19.71
C VAL A 5 -20.43 -16.87 20.82
N ASP A 6 -20.20 -18.13 20.47
CA ASP A 6 -19.80 -19.18 21.42
C ASP A 6 -18.37 -18.96 21.96
N GLN A 7 -17.46 -18.37 21.16
CA GLN A 7 -16.08 -18.04 21.58
C GLN A 7 -16.02 -16.79 22.46
N LEU A 8 -16.74 -15.72 22.08
CA LEU A 8 -16.99 -14.57 22.97
C LEU A 8 -17.68 -15.04 24.26
N GLY A 9 -18.50 -16.09 24.15
CA GLY A 9 -19.05 -16.94 25.20
C GLY A 9 -18.11 -17.32 26.34
N ASN A 10 -16.84 -17.52 26.02
CA ASN A 10 -15.83 -18.07 26.91
C ASN A 10 -14.71 -17.06 27.25
N CYS A 11 -14.86 -15.80 26.87
CA CYS A 11 -13.88 -14.75 27.14
C CYS A 11 -14.34 -13.85 28.30
N ASP A 12 -13.42 -13.51 29.21
CA ASP A 12 -13.67 -12.50 30.25
C ASP A 12 -13.61 -11.09 29.64
N LEU A 13 -14.77 -10.48 29.41
CA LEU A 13 -14.85 -9.10 28.92
C LEU A 13 -14.61 -8.12 30.10
N ILE A 14 -13.41 -7.56 30.18
CA ILE A 14 -13.07 -6.57 31.23
C ILE A 14 -13.19 -5.15 30.65
N THR A 15 -14.29 -4.46 30.94
CA THR A 15 -14.42 -3.03 30.60
C THR A 15 -13.63 -2.18 31.61
N LEU A 16 -12.59 -1.49 31.15
CA LEU A 16 -11.87 -0.53 32.00
C LEU A 16 -12.59 0.82 32.07
N LYS A 17 -12.49 1.48 33.23
CA LYS A 17 -12.95 2.87 33.39
C LYS A 17 -12.04 3.81 32.58
N PRO A 18 -12.60 4.91 32.03
CA PRO A 18 -11.79 5.97 31.43
C PRO A 18 -10.71 6.45 32.42
N GLY A 19 -9.44 6.42 31.99
CA GLY A 19 -8.30 6.86 32.80
C GLY A 19 -7.72 5.83 33.79
N ALA A 20 -8.12 4.55 33.73
CA ALA A 20 -7.44 3.50 34.48
C ALA A 20 -6.02 3.26 33.91
N CYS A 21 -4.99 3.39 34.76
CA CYS A 21 -3.61 3.12 34.37
C CYS A 21 -3.41 1.59 34.15
N PRO A 22 -2.74 1.15 33.07
CA PRO A 22 -2.53 -0.28 32.77
C PRO A 22 -1.76 -1.07 33.83
N GLU A 23 -1.10 -0.37 34.77
CA GLU A 23 -0.16 -0.92 35.75
C GLU A 23 -0.83 -1.75 36.87
N ASN A 24 -2.17 -1.72 36.99
CA ASN A 24 -2.92 -2.49 38.00
C ASN A 24 -3.64 -3.72 37.45
N ILE A 25 -3.23 -4.20 36.28
CA ILE A 25 -3.89 -5.29 35.56
C ILE A 25 -3.00 -6.53 35.69
N PRO A 26 -3.52 -7.68 36.18
CA PRO A 26 -2.69 -8.85 36.46
C PRO A 26 -1.88 -9.27 35.23
N ASP A 27 -0.72 -9.90 35.44
CA ASP A 27 0.10 -10.52 34.40
C ASP A 27 -0.70 -11.64 33.69
N HIS A 28 -1.53 -11.26 32.74
CA HIS A 28 -2.35 -12.18 31.94
C HIS A 28 -1.51 -12.67 30.75
N GLN A 29 -0.60 -13.61 31.03
CA GLN A 29 0.06 -14.39 29.98
C GLN A 29 -1.01 -15.04 29.08
N GLY A 30 -1.07 -14.65 27.81
CA GLY A 30 -1.94 -15.27 26.81
C GLY A 30 -3.12 -14.44 26.30
N PHE A 31 -3.32 -13.23 26.83
CA PHE A 31 -4.37 -12.32 26.37
C PHE A 31 -3.81 -11.10 25.63
N ILE A 32 -4.60 -10.58 24.67
CA ILE A 32 -4.24 -9.44 23.82
C ILE A 32 -5.14 -8.26 24.20
N TRP A 33 -4.51 -7.10 24.39
CA TRP A 33 -5.20 -5.82 24.49
C TRP A 33 -5.80 -5.46 23.14
N VAL A 34 -7.12 -5.40 23.07
CA VAL A 34 -7.80 -4.83 21.91
C VAL A 34 -8.25 -3.43 22.30
N ASP A 35 -7.49 -2.44 21.86
CA ASP A 35 -7.87 -1.04 22.02
C ASP A 35 -9.10 -0.74 21.15
N GLY A 36 -9.94 0.20 21.57
CA GLY A 36 -11.16 0.64 20.86
C GLY A 36 -10.90 1.16 19.43
N ALA A 37 -9.63 1.26 19.04
CA ALA A 37 -9.18 1.32 17.66
C ALA A 37 -9.00 -0.09 17.06
N PHE A 38 -10.05 -0.92 17.08
CA PHE A 38 -10.12 -1.99 16.09
C PHE A 38 -10.04 -1.31 14.70
N PRO A 39 -9.05 -1.62 13.85
CA PRO A 39 -9.00 -1.04 12.52
C PRO A 39 -10.19 -1.51 11.66
N PHE A 40 -10.94 -2.53 12.12
CA PHE A 40 -11.95 -3.22 11.33
C PHE A 40 -13.31 -3.39 12.02
N MET A 41 -13.42 -3.21 13.34
CA MET A 41 -14.66 -3.44 14.12
C MET A 41 -15.16 -2.12 14.71
N THR A 42 -16.39 -1.72 14.37
CA THR A 42 -16.99 -0.52 14.96
C THR A 42 -17.65 -0.85 16.29
N ALA A 43 -17.91 0.17 17.12
CA ALA A 43 -18.72 0.04 18.32
C ALA A 43 -20.10 -0.55 18.00
N GLU A 44 -20.70 -0.20 16.86
CA GLU A 44 -21.98 -0.79 16.44
C GLU A 44 -21.86 -2.27 16.06
N LEU A 45 -20.79 -2.66 15.36
CA LEU A 45 -20.59 -4.07 14.97
C LEU A 45 -20.34 -4.96 16.20
N LEU A 46 -19.57 -4.43 17.15
CA LEU A 46 -19.35 -5.09 18.43
C LEU A 46 -20.65 -5.18 19.25
N GLN A 47 -21.45 -4.11 19.30
CA GLN A 47 -22.75 -4.10 19.96
C GLN A 47 -23.73 -5.09 19.29
N GLN A 48 -23.74 -5.21 17.96
CA GLN A 48 -24.56 -6.19 17.26
C GLN A 48 -24.16 -7.64 17.58
N LEU A 49 -22.86 -7.91 17.74
CA LEU A 49 -22.37 -9.22 18.17
C LEU A 49 -22.77 -9.50 19.62
N ILE A 50 -22.70 -8.49 20.49
CA ILE A 50 -23.13 -8.54 21.89
C ILE A 50 -24.64 -8.82 22.00
N ASP A 51 -25.47 -8.13 21.21
CA ASP A 51 -26.93 -8.25 21.23
C ASP A 51 -27.43 -9.60 20.72
N GLN A 52 -26.62 -10.28 19.89
CA GLN A 52 -26.91 -11.62 19.37
C GLN A 52 -26.33 -12.75 20.23
N ALA A 53 -25.55 -12.42 21.26
CA ALA A 53 -25.04 -13.40 22.21
C ALA A 53 -26.11 -13.74 23.27
N PRO A 54 -26.25 -15.01 23.68
CA PRO A 54 -27.22 -15.40 24.72
C PRO A 54 -27.02 -14.58 26.00
N ALA A 55 -28.11 -14.06 26.58
CA ALA A 55 -28.11 -13.19 27.77
C ALA A 55 -27.39 -13.74 29.02
N ALA A 56 -26.95 -15.01 29.01
CA ALA A 56 -26.16 -15.64 30.06
C ALA A 56 -24.68 -15.19 30.11
N LEU A 57 -24.24 -14.38 29.14
CA LEU A 57 -22.83 -14.00 28.95
C LEU A 57 -22.37 -12.75 29.72
N PHE A 58 -23.27 -11.99 30.31
CA PHE A 58 -22.94 -10.76 31.02
C PHE A 58 -23.07 -10.94 32.53
N ALA A 59 -22.15 -11.71 33.11
CA ALA A 59 -21.97 -11.77 34.55
C ALA A 59 -20.86 -10.82 35.02
N THR A 60 -20.97 -9.53 34.69
CA THR A 60 -20.31 -8.47 35.47
C THR A 60 -21.29 -7.31 35.67
N ASN A 61 -21.48 -6.93 36.93
CA ASN A 61 -22.54 -6.05 37.42
C ASN A 61 -22.69 -4.73 36.62
N LEU A 62 -23.66 -4.70 35.71
CA LEU A 62 -24.25 -3.46 35.20
C LEU A 62 -25.25 -2.93 36.24
N ARG A 63 -24.89 -1.86 36.96
CA ARG A 63 -25.89 -0.97 37.57
C ARG A 63 -25.97 0.31 36.72
N PRO A 64 -27.16 0.70 36.23
CA PRO A 64 -27.33 1.97 35.56
C PRO A 64 -27.34 3.07 36.63
N TYR A 65 -26.40 4.02 36.57
CA TYR A 65 -26.50 5.23 37.37
C TYR A 65 -26.16 6.47 36.53
N GLY A 66 -27.21 7.22 36.22
CA GLY A 66 -27.26 8.67 36.37
C GLY A 66 -26.41 9.50 35.41
N VAL A 67 -27.02 9.89 34.29
CA VAL A 67 -26.62 11.08 33.53
C VAL A 67 -26.87 12.32 34.40
N ARG A 68 -25.85 13.18 34.55
CA ARG A 68 -26.04 14.59 34.94
C ARG A 68 -25.46 15.45 33.82
N ALA A 69 -26.36 16.19 33.17
CA ALA A 69 -26.04 17.13 32.10
C ALA A 69 -25.33 18.38 32.66
N GLU A 70 -24.38 18.93 31.92
CA GLU A 70 -24.12 20.38 31.84
C GLU A 70 -23.28 20.73 30.58
N ASN A 71 -23.28 22.01 30.22
CA ASN A 71 -23.55 22.56 28.88
C ASN A 71 -22.36 23.38 28.29
N ARG A 72 -22.43 23.71 26.98
CA ARG A 72 -21.77 24.83 26.21
C ARG A 72 -20.27 24.70 25.87
N SER A 73 -19.74 25.09 24.70
CA SER A 73 -20.10 26.11 23.69
C SER A 73 -19.31 25.99 22.36
N MET A 74 -19.96 26.32 21.22
CA MET A 74 -19.51 27.03 19.98
C MET A 74 -18.19 26.61 19.27
N VAL A 75 -18.05 26.58 17.92
CA VAL A 75 -18.32 27.58 16.86
C VAL A 75 -18.40 26.87 15.48
N ALA A 76 -19.19 27.47 14.58
CA ALA A 76 -19.48 27.09 13.19
C ALA A 76 -18.33 27.28 12.17
N GLU A 77 -18.40 26.59 11.03
CA GLU A 77 -18.48 27.20 9.69
C GLU A 77 -18.78 26.15 8.59
N ASP A 78 -19.69 26.53 7.69
CA ASP A 78 -20.26 25.77 6.56
C ASP A 78 -19.25 25.25 5.53
N ARG A 79 -19.58 24.10 4.91
CA ARG A 79 -19.74 23.98 3.44
C ARG A 79 -20.37 22.65 3.00
N ASP A 80 -21.62 22.78 2.56
CA ASP A 80 -22.49 21.80 1.92
C ASP A 80 -21.89 21.07 0.71
N PHE A 81 -22.01 19.74 0.68
CA PHE A 81 -22.38 18.95 -0.52
C PHE A 81 -22.84 17.51 -0.20
N PHE A 82 -22.59 16.97 0.99
CA PHE A 82 -22.83 15.54 1.31
C PHE A 82 -23.95 15.22 2.30
N ASP A 83 -24.63 16.21 2.88
CA ASP A 83 -25.52 15.94 4.02
C ASP A 83 -27.01 15.96 3.65
N ARG A 84 -27.51 14.79 3.22
CA ARG A 84 -28.91 14.39 3.46
C ARG A 84 -28.99 12.88 3.65
N SER A 85 -28.73 12.42 4.88
CA SER A 85 -29.21 11.11 5.36
C SER A 85 -30.01 11.31 6.64
N PRO A 86 -31.17 10.66 6.81
CA PRO A 86 -32.11 10.99 7.88
C PRO A 86 -31.57 10.57 9.24
N SER A 87 -31.70 11.49 10.20
CA SER A 87 -31.56 11.33 11.64
C SER A 87 -31.68 9.87 12.12
N ARG A 88 -30.54 9.24 12.41
CA ARG A 88 -30.48 8.07 13.29
C ARG A 88 -30.06 8.57 14.66
N ASN A 89 -30.86 8.24 15.68
CA ASN A 89 -30.50 8.39 17.08
C ASN A 89 -29.15 7.71 17.32
N THR A 90 -28.08 8.49 17.35
CA THR A 90 -26.76 8.05 17.80
C THR A 90 -26.80 7.99 19.31
N LEU A 91 -26.76 6.78 19.87
CA LEU A 91 -26.18 6.59 21.18
C LEU A 91 -24.71 7.04 21.05
N ASP A 92 -24.36 8.17 21.66
CA ASP A 92 -22.97 8.56 21.88
C ASP A 92 -22.34 7.52 22.81
N VAL A 93 -21.76 6.49 22.21
CA VAL A 93 -20.83 5.60 22.89
C VAL A 93 -19.46 6.26 22.77
N ASP A 94 -18.94 6.77 23.87
CA ASP A 94 -17.59 7.34 23.96
C ASP A 94 -16.57 6.36 23.31
N PRO A 95 -15.84 6.76 22.25
CA PRO A 95 -14.95 5.87 21.50
C PRO A 95 -13.79 5.27 22.31
N LEU A 96 -13.59 5.71 23.56
CA LEU A 96 -12.43 5.40 24.39
C LEU A 96 -12.61 4.25 25.39
N ALA A 97 -13.74 3.54 25.44
CA ALA A 97 -14.03 2.66 26.58
C ALA A 97 -14.61 1.28 26.23
N LEU A 98 -14.08 0.63 25.19
CA LEU A 98 -14.29 -0.82 25.03
C LEU A 98 -12.95 -1.50 24.76
N GLN A 99 -12.10 -1.47 25.79
CA GLN A 99 -10.95 -2.37 25.85
C GLN A 99 -11.49 -3.75 26.22
N ALA A 100 -11.30 -4.73 25.34
CA ALA A 100 -11.57 -6.12 25.63
C ALA A 100 -10.24 -6.87 25.69
N LEU A 101 -10.08 -7.66 26.75
CA LEU A 101 -8.99 -8.60 26.87
C LEU A 101 -9.45 -9.90 26.19
N VAL A 102 -8.93 -10.21 25.00
CA VAL A 102 -9.33 -11.42 24.25
C VAL A 102 -8.14 -12.33 24.02
N ASP A 103 -8.36 -13.63 23.90
CA ASP A 103 -7.32 -14.56 23.51
C ASP A 103 -6.95 -14.39 22.02
N ALA A 104 -5.81 -14.96 21.61
CA ALA A 104 -5.33 -14.84 20.23
C ALA A 104 -6.28 -15.46 19.18
N THR A 105 -7.08 -16.46 19.58
CA THR A 105 -8.04 -17.13 18.69
C THR A 105 -9.21 -16.20 18.40
N THR A 106 -9.79 -15.63 19.45
CA THR A 106 -10.88 -14.66 19.38
C THR A 106 -10.46 -13.42 18.60
N TYR A 107 -9.22 -12.94 18.78
CA TYR A 107 -8.67 -11.87 17.95
C TYR A 107 -8.67 -12.21 16.45
N ALA A 108 -8.27 -13.42 16.08
CA ALA A 108 -8.27 -13.85 14.69
C ALA A 108 -9.70 -13.96 14.12
N ASP A 109 -10.62 -14.50 14.89
CA ASP A 109 -12.02 -14.67 14.50
C ASP A 109 -12.74 -13.33 14.31
N LEU A 110 -12.51 -12.35 15.21
CA LEU A 110 -13.04 -10.99 15.10
C LEU A 110 -12.53 -10.27 13.84
N ASN A 111 -11.24 -10.40 13.53
CA ASN A 111 -10.67 -9.83 12.30
C ASN A 111 -11.27 -10.47 11.04
N ALA A 112 -11.39 -11.79 11.01
CA ALA A 112 -11.97 -12.50 9.88
C ALA A 112 -13.40 -12.03 9.59
N TYR A 113 -14.21 -11.85 10.63
CA TYR A 113 -15.57 -11.32 10.52
C TYR A 113 -15.61 -9.88 10.01
N ALA A 114 -14.74 -9.02 10.53
CA ALA A 114 -14.69 -7.63 10.11
C ALA A 114 -14.33 -7.46 8.63
N TYR A 115 -13.36 -8.25 8.14
CA TYR A 115 -13.08 -8.30 6.71
C TYR A 115 -14.25 -8.86 5.89
N GLU A 116 -15.01 -9.82 6.41
CA GLU A 116 -16.22 -10.33 5.74
C GLU A 116 -17.26 -9.23 5.52
N VAL A 117 -17.53 -8.42 6.56
CA VAL A 117 -18.46 -7.28 6.47
C VAL A 117 -17.97 -6.29 5.42
N LYS A 118 -16.71 -5.85 5.50
CA LYS A 118 -16.13 -4.89 4.55
C LYS A 118 -16.22 -5.39 3.10
N ARG A 119 -15.91 -6.67 2.85
CA ARG A 119 -16.03 -7.27 1.51
C ARG A 119 -17.48 -7.27 1.03
N ARG A 120 -18.44 -7.59 1.90
CA ARG A 120 -19.87 -7.58 1.55
C ARG A 120 -20.31 -6.19 1.11
N ASP A 121 -19.95 -5.16 1.87
CA ASP A 121 -20.31 -3.78 1.55
C ASP A 121 -19.73 -3.33 0.21
N LEU A 122 -18.47 -3.66 -0.04
CA LEU A 122 -17.80 -3.37 -1.32
C LEU A 122 -18.45 -4.11 -2.50
N MET A 123 -18.79 -5.39 -2.33
CA MET A 123 -19.49 -6.15 -3.37
C MET A 123 -20.90 -5.62 -3.64
N GLN A 124 -21.62 -5.13 -2.63
CA GLN A 124 -22.94 -4.51 -2.79
C GLN A 124 -22.91 -3.22 -3.62
N ILE A 125 -21.81 -2.45 -3.55
CA ILE A 125 -21.63 -1.26 -4.39
C ILE A 125 -21.01 -1.57 -5.75
N GLY A 126 -20.74 -2.84 -6.08
CA GLY A 126 -20.26 -3.26 -7.41
C GLY A 126 -18.76 -3.44 -7.54
N VAL A 127 -18.01 -3.62 -6.45
CA VAL A 127 -16.61 -4.09 -6.51
C VAL A 127 -16.57 -5.58 -6.79
N LEU A 128 -15.74 -5.99 -7.74
CA LEU A 128 -15.62 -7.37 -8.18
C LEU A 128 -14.56 -8.10 -7.36
N MET A 129 -14.92 -9.25 -6.78
CA MET A 129 -14.00 -10.11 -6.04
C MET A 129 -14.20 -11.57 -6.46
N PRO A 130 -13.47 -12.08 -7.45
CA PRO A 130 -13.68 -13.44 -7.97
C PRO A 130 -13.57 -14.53 -6.90
N ILE A 131 -12.68 -14.36 -5.92
CA ILE A 131 -12.59 -15.19 -4.71
C ILE A 131 -12.41 -14.24 -3.52
N ALA A 132 -13.53 -13.87 -2.90
CA ALA A 132 -13.57 -12.82 -1.88
C ALA A 132 -12.87 -13.23 -0.57
N GLU A 133 -12.88 -14.52 -0.20
CA GLU A 133 -12.43 -15.03 1.10
C GLU A 133 -11.01 -14.61 1.48
N ASN A 134 -10.14 -14.39 0.49
CA ASN A 134 -8.73 -14.03 0.67
C ASN A 134 -8.42 -12.58 0.26
N VAL A 135 -9.41 -11.70 0.24
CA VAL A 135 -9.21 -10.25 0.01
C VAL A 135 -9.29 -9.52 1.34
N TYR A 136 -8.31 -8.68 1.61
CA TYR A 136 -8.19 -7.93 2.86
C TYR A 136 -8.26 -6.44 2.54
N VAL A 137 -9.23 -5.75 3.14
CA VAL A 137 -9.42 -4.31 2.94
C VAL A 137 -9.62 -3.66 4.30
N ASP A 138 -8.77 -2.71 4.63
CA ASP A 138 -8.91 -1.89 5.83
C ASP A 138 -10.19 -1.05 5.81
N ARG A 139 -10.69 -0.71 7.00
CA ARG A 139 -11.93 0.05 7.16
C ARG A 139 -11.87 1.37 6.40
N ASP A 140 -10.77 2.10 6.55
CA ASP A 140 -10.59 3.44 5.98
C ASP A 140 -10.18 3.40 4.49
N ALA A 141 -9.87 2.21 3.96
CA ALA A 141 -9.60 2.03 2.54
C ALA A 141 -10.90 2.10 1.71
N CYS A 142 -10.81 2.76 0.57
CA CYS A 142 -11.94 3.03 -0.32
C CYS A 142 -11.70 2.40 -1.69
N VAL A 143 -12.69 1.70 -2.23
CA VAL A 143 -12.62 1.05 -3.54
C VAL A 143 -13.86 1.43 -4.34
N ALA A 144 -13.65 2.01 -5.51
CA ALA A 144 -14.73 2.46 -6.38
C ALA A 144 -15.43 1.27 -7.08
N PRO A 145 -16.73 1.39 -7.40
CA PRO A 145 -17.46 0.40 -8.19
C PRO A 145 -16.75 0.05 -9.50
N GLY A 146 -16.85 -1.21 -9.92
CA GLY A 146 -16.23 -1.72 -11.15
C GLY A 146 -14.75 -2.07 -11.01
N ALA A 147 -14.07 -1.72 -9.91
CA ALA A 147 -12.74 -2.22 -9.61
C ALA A 147 -12.77 -3.72 -9.29
N THR A 148 -11.67 -4.43 -9.59
CA THR A 148 -11.50 -5.86 -9.32
C THR A 148 -10.39 -6.09 -8.32
N LEU A 149 -10.67 -6.82 -7.23
CA LEU A 149 -9.66 -7.26 -6.26
C LEU A 149 -9.44 -8.77 -6.40
N HIS A 150 -8.21 -9.16 -6.75
CA HIS A 150 -7.83 -10.57 -6.88
C HIS A 150 -7.39 -11.19 -5.55
N PRO A 151 -7.34 -12.54 -5.46
CA PRO A 151 -7.08 -13.24 -4.20
C PRO A 151 -5.72 -12.86 -3.60
N GLY A 152 -5.68 -12.63 -2.29
CA GLY A 152 -4.49 -12.21 -1.57
C GLY A 152 -4.17 -10.71 -1.68
N ALA A 153 -4.98 -9.91 -2.40
CA ALA A 153 -4.85 -8.46 -2.37
C ALA A 153 -5.12 -7.94 -0.95
N LYS A 154 -4.22 -7.08 -0.46
CA LYS A 154 -4.33 -6.42 0.85
C LYS A 154 -4.22 -4.91 0.68
N LEU A 155 -5.24 -4.18 1.12
CA LEU A 155 -5.32 -2.73 1.08
C LEU A 155 -5.32 -2.20 2.51
N GLU A 156 -4.23 -1.56 2.92
CA GLU A 156 -4.02 -1.04 4.27
C GLU A 156 -4.17 0.48 4.35
N GLY A 157 -4.52 0.95 5.56
CA GLY A 157 -4.59 2.37 5.88
C GLY A 157 -5.65 3.11 5.06
N ARG A 158 -5.27 4.26 4.49
CA ARG A 158 -6.16 5.12 3.70
C ARG A 158 -6.06 4.88 2.20
N THR A 159 -5.74 3.64 1.80
CA THR A 159 -5.62 3.26 0.38
C THR A 159 -6.91 3.55 -0.40
N ARG A 160 -6.77 4.11 -1.59
CA ARG A 160 -7.87 4.42 -2.51
C ARG A 160 -7.66 3.72 -3.85
N VAL A 161 -8.70 3.09 -4.38
CA VAL A 161 -8.69 2.45 -5.70
C VAL A 161 -9.83 2.97 -6.57
N GLY A 162 -9.48 3.54 -7.71
CA GLY A 162 -10.40 4.08 -8.70
C GLY A 162 -11.16 3.02 -9.50
N ALA A 163 -12.17 3.47 -10.25
CA ALA A 163 -13.08 2.61 -11.00
C ALA A 163 -12.36 1.88 -12.15
N GLY A 164 -12.77 0.64 -12.43
CA GLY A 164 -12.20 -0.18 -13.51
C GLY A 164 -10.77 -0.67 -13.27
N SER A 165 -10.15 -0.30 -12.15
CA SER A 165 -8.80 -0.75 -11.80
C SER A 165 -8.79 -2.20 -11.31
N SER A 166 -7.70 -2.91 -11.58
CA SER A 166 -7.52 -4.30 -11.15
C SER A 166 -6.32 -4.40 -10.22
N ILE A 167 -6.54 -4.97 -9.03
CA ILE A 167 -5.50 -5.25 -8.04
C ILE A 167 -5.19 -6.74 -8.05
N GLY A 168 -4.02 -7.07 -8.59
CA GLY A 168 -3.56 -8.43 -8.84
C GLY A 168 -3.25 -9.21 -7.57
N MET A 169 -3.18 -10.53 -7.73
CA MET A 169 -3.06 -11.46 -6.61
C MET A 169 -1.85 -11.16 -5.72
N GLY A 170 -2.03 -11.31 -4.40
CA GLY A 170 -0.95 -11.15 -3.43
C GLY A 170 -0.31 -9.76 -3.36
N SER A 171 -0.94 -8.74 -3.94
CA SER A 171 -0.41 -7.36 -3.90
C SER A 171 -0.76 -6.68 -2.60
N LEU A 172 0.17 -5.87 -2.08
CA LEU A 172 0.03 -5.09 -0.86
C LEU A 172 0.07 -3.60 -1.19
N LEU A 173 -1.00 -2.89 -0.86
CA LEU A 173 -1.12 -1.44 -1.02
C LEU A 173 -1.25 -0.81 0.37
N ILE A 174 -0.41 0.17 0.70
CA ILE A 174 -0.36 0.83 2.01
C ILE A 174 -0.44 2.33 1.77
N ASP A 175 -1.50 2.99 2.24
CA ASP A 175 -1.75 4.42 2.01
C ASP A 175 -1.53 4.85 0.54
N ALA A 176 -1.93 3.99 -0.40
CA ALA A 176 -1.69 4.18 -1.82
C ALA A 176 -2.90 4.84 -2.51
N GLU A 177 -2.65 5.69 -3.50
CA GLU A 177 -3.68 6.30 -4.34
C GLU A 177 -3.60 5.71 -5.75
N ILE A 178 -4.56 4.85 -6.09
CA ILE A 178 -4.67 4.21 -7.40
C ILE A 178 -5.82 4.87 -8.16
N GLY A 179 -5.50 5.43 -9.33
CA GLY A 179 -6.45 6.05 -10.24
C GLY A 179 -7.40 5.04 -10.91
N GLU A 180 -8.04 5.48 -11.98
CA GLU A 180 -8.99 4.70 -12.78
C GLU A 180 -8.30 3.85 -13.85
N SER A 181 -8.87 2.69 -14.14
CA SER A 181 -8.37 1.76 -15.18
C SER A 181 -6.88 1.40 -15.02
N VAL A 182 -6.39 1.36 -13.79
CA VAL A 182 -5.00 0.97 -13.47
C VAL A 182 -4.91 -0.55 -13.35
N GLU A 183 -3.86 -1.12 -13.94
CA GLU A 183 -3.53 -2.55 -13.81
C GLU A 183 -2.38 -2.74 -12.82
N VAL A 184 -2.68 -3.11 -11.57
CA VAL A 184 -1.65 -3.61 -10.65
C VAL A 184 -1.58 -5.13 -10.80
N ARG A 185 -0.45 -5.64 -11.30
CA ARG A 185 -0.24 -7.08 -11.50
C ARG A 185 0.16 -7.76 -10.20
N ALA A 186 0.29 -9.08 -10.26
CA ALA A 186 0.55 -9.90 -9.08
C ALA A 186 1.81 -9.49 -8.30
N TYR A 187 1.73 -9.65 -6.98
CA TYR A 187 2.85 -9.50 -6.04
C TYR A 187 3.55 -8.13 -6.09
N CYS A 188 2.78 -7.06 -6.26
CA CYS A 188 3.31 -5.71 -6.12
C CYS A 188 3.23 -5.23 -4.68
N VAL A 189 4.18 -4.41 -4.27
CA VAL A 189 4.11 -3.65 -3.02
C VAL A 189 4.08 -2.17 -3.37
N ILE A 190 3.05 -1.45 -2.92
CA ILE A 190 2.86 -0.03 -3.20
C ILE A 190 2.63 0.68 -1.87
N ASP A 191 3.61 1.45 -1.42
CA ASP A 191 3.59 2.17 -0.14
C ASP A 191 3.65 3.69 -0.39
N LYS A 192 2.65 4.42 0.11
CA LYS A 192 2.54 5.89 0.08
C LYS A 192 2.92 6.48 -1.29
N SER A 193 2.26 5.95 -2.30
CA SER A 193 2.53 6.24 -3.72
C SER A 193 1.23 6.52 -4.46
N THR A 194 1.33 7.38 -5.48
CA THR A 194 0.22 7.72 -6.38
C THR A 194 0.45 7.11 -7.75
N VAL A 195 -0.57 6.46 -8.29
CA VAL A 195 -0.56 5.84 -9.62
C VAL A 195 -1.76 6.36 -10.40
N ASP A 196 -1.50 7.20 -11.39
CA ASP A 196 -2.55 7.86 -12.18
C ASP A 196 -3.19 6.90 -13.19
N ASN A 197 -4.26 7.40 -13.83
CA ASN A 197 -5.15 6.62 -14.68
C ASN A 197 -4.42 5.87 -15.81
N GLY A 198 -4.88 4.66 -16.11
CA GLY A 198 -4.38 3.85 -17.23
C GLY A 198 -2.98 3.27 -17.05
N ALA A 199 -2.30 3.55 -15.93
CA ALA A 199 -0.98 3.02 -15.65
C ALA A 199 -1.00 1.49 -15.42
N ALA A 200 0.16 0.86 -15.59
CA ALA A 200 0.35 -0.56 -15.31
C ALA A 200 1.58 -0.78 -14.42
N VAL A 201 1.42 -1.54 -13.34
CA VAL A 201 2.44 -1.80 -12.32
C VAL A 201 2.67 -3.30 -12.16
N GLY A 202 3.93 -3.73 -12.25
CA GLY A 202 4.38 -5.08 -12.00
C GLY A 202 4.23 -6.07 -13.16
N PRO A 203 4.28 -7.40 -12.86
CA PRO A 203 4.27 -8.00 -11.50
C PRO A 203 5.57 -7.77 -10.74
N PHE A 204 5.63 -8.02 -9.43
CA PHE A 204 6.87 -7.89 -8.62
C PHE A 204 7.51 -6.50 -8.64
N ALA A 205 6.71 -5.44 -8.77
CA ALA A 205 7.17 -4.06 -8.62
C ALA A 205 7.10 -3.64 -7.15
N HIS A 206 7.99 -2.74 -6.74
CA HIS A 206 8.01 -2.15 -5.40
C HIS A 206 8.02 -0.63 -5.51
N LEU A 207 6.86 0.00 -5.31
CA LEU A 207 6.74 1.45 -5.26
C LEU A 207 6.83 1.88 -3.80
N ARG A 208 7.84 2.71 -3.48
CA ARG A 208 8.11 3.19 -2.13
C ARG A 208 7.64 4.63 -1.95
N PRO A 209 7.60 5.13 -0.71
CA PRO A 209 7.03 6.44 -0.42
C PRO A 209 7.57 7.56 -1.30
N GLY A 210 6.65 8.43 -1.75
CA GLY A 210 6.94 9.55 -2.62
C GLY A 210 7.05 9.19 -4.10
N THR A 211 6.70 7.96 -4.50
CA THR A 211 6.55 7.64 -5.92
C THR A 211 5.24 8.21 -6.48
N HIS A 212 5.34 8.83 -7.65
CA HIS A 212 4.19 9.25 -8.47
C HIS A 212 4.38 8.75 -9.90
N LEU A 213 3.48 7.87 -10.33
CA LEU A 213 3.42 7.41 -11.71
C LEU A 213 2.30 8.18 -12.43
N GLY A 214 2.66 8.94 -13.45
CA GLY A 214 1.71 9.68 -14.28
C GLY A 214 0.83 8.77 -15.14
N PRO A 215 -0.09 9.34 -15.93
CA PRO A 215 -1.03 8.56 -16.73
C PRO A 215 -0.33 7.64 -17.73
N ASP A 216 -0.87 6.46 -17.96
CA ASP A 216 -0.34 5.47 -18.92
C ASP A 216 1.12 5.01 -18.69
N VAL A 217 1.70 5.32 -17.52
CA VAL A 217 3.04 4.88 -17.14
C VAL A 217 3.08 3.37 -16.98
N ARG A 218 4.21 2.76 -17.34
CA ARG A 218 4.44 1.32 -17.15
C ARG A 218 5.65 1.08 -16.27
N VAL A 219 5.42 0.52 -15.09
CA VAL A 219 6.44 -0.05 -14.22
C VAL A 219 6.30 -1.56 -14.30
N GLY A 220 7.32 -2.27 -14.76
CA GLY A 220 7.27 -3.72 -14.91
C GLY A 220 7.97 -4.47 -13.77
N ASN A 221 8.51 -5.65 -14.08
CA ASN A 221 8.97 -6.58 -13.06
C ASN A 221 10.33 -6.25 -12.48
N PHE A 222 10.45 -6.43 -11.15
CA PHE A 222 11.66 -6.15 -10.39
C PHE A 222 12.15 -4.71 -10.56
N VAL A 223 11.20 -3.79 -10.62
CA VAL A 223 11.47 -2.35 -10.62
C VAL A 223 11.10 -1.79 -9.25
N GLU A 224 12.06 -1.09 -8.65
CA GLU A 224 11.88 -0.36 -7.40
C GLU A 224 11.92 1.14 -7.68
N THR A 225 10.96 1.88 -7.15
CA THR A 225 10.93 3.34 -7.22
C THR A 225 10.83 3.94 -5.83
N LYS A 226 11.46 5.08 -5.57
CA LYS A 226 11.38 5.79 -4.28
C LYS A 226 11.56 7.28 -4.49
N ASN A 227 10.64 8.12 -3.97
CA ASN A 227 10.70 9.57 -4.19
C ASN A 227 10.96 9.91 -5.68
N ALA A 228 10.18 9.27 -6.56
CA ALA A 228 10.43 9.30 -7.99
C ALA A 228 9.13 9.61 -8.75
N LYS A 229 9.21 10.55 -9.69
CA LYS A 229 8.10 10.96 -10.56
C LYS A 229 8.36 10.47 -11.97
N LEU A 230 7.42 9.74 -12.55
CA LEU A 230 7.47 9.31 -13.95
C LEU A 230 6.35 9.99 -14.71
N GLY A 231 6.70 10.78 -15.72
CA GLY A 231 5.75 11.47 -16.58
C GLY A 231 4.94 10.53 -17.47
N GLN A 232 3.85 11.05 -18.02
CA GLN A 232 2.89 10.30 -18.82
C GLN A 232 3.55 9.39 -19.86
N GLY A 233 3.09 8.13 -19.95
CA GLY A 233 3.50 7.18 -20.98
C GLY A 233 4.93 6.65 -20.85
N SER A 234 5.69 7.10 -19.85
CA SER A 234 7.05 6.63 -19.58
C SER A 234 7.07 5.18 -19.10
N LYS A 235 8.16 4.48 -19.39
CA LYS A 235 8.27 3.04 -19.16
C LYS A 235 9.58 2.68 -18.47
N ALA A 236 9.48 1.97 -17.35
CA ALA A 236 10.58 1.27 -16.69
C ALA A 236 10.16 -0.19 -16.52
N SER A 237 10.52 -1.04 -17.48
CA SER A 237 9.86 -2.34 -17.61
C SER A 237 10.54 -3.46 -16.81
N HIS A 238 11.83 -3.36 -16.53
CA HIS A 238 12.56 -4.48 -15.93
C HIS A 238 13.73 -4.03 -15.05
N LEU A 239 13.94 -4.71 -13.92
CA LEU A 239 15.21 -4.77 -13.19
C LEU A 239 15.87 -3.40 -12.95
N SER A 240 15.12 -2.40 -12.49
CA SER A 240 15.62 -1.02 -12.37
C SER A 240 15.37 -0.44 -10.99
N TYR A 241 16.28 0.42 -10.53
CA TYR A 241 16.09 1.24 -9.33
C TYR A 241 16.04 2.71 -9.73
N LEU A 242 14.92 3.37 -9.41
CA LEU A 242 14.66 4.78 -9.69
C LEU A 242 14.34 5.51 -8.39
N GLY A 243 15.38 6.04 -7.76
CA GLY A 243 15.30 6.75 -6.49
C GLY A 243 15.68 8.21 -6.62
N ASP A 244 14.91 9.11 -6.02
CA ASP A 244 15.16 10.56 -6.06
C ASP A 244 15.29 11.04 -7.54
N ALA A 245 14.24 10.80 -8.33
CA ALA A 245 14.27 10.99 -9.79
C ALA A 245 13.04 11.74 -10.32
N GLU A 246 13.24 12.66 -11.26
CA GLU A 246 12.20 13.34 -12.01
C GLU A 246 12.35 12.97 -13.49
N ILE A 247 11.45 12.11 -13.97
CA ILE A 247 11.50 11.55 -15.33
C ILE A 247 10.34 12.15 -16.12
N GLY A 248 10.65 12.76 -17.27
CA GLY A 248 9.69 13.34 -18.19
C GLY A 248 8.72 12.32 -18.82
N ARG A 249 8.00 12.78 -19.83
CA ARG A 249 6.97 12.02 -20.55
C ARG A 249 7.59 11.14 -21.63
N GLU A 250 6.95 10.02 -21.91
CA GLU A 250 7.31 9.10 -23.01
C GLU A 250 8.77 8.62 -22.99
N CYS A 251 9.41 8.62 -21.81
CA CYS A 251 10.76 8.12 -21.62
C CYS A 251 10.80 6.60 -21.62
N ASN A 252 11.89 6.03 -22.10
CA ASN A 252 12.13 4.59 -22.04
C ASN A 252 13.37 4.29 -21.19
N ILE A 253 13.14 3.71 -20.03
CA ILE A 253 14.19 3.26 -19.11
C ILE A 253 14.53 1.81 -19.40
N GLY A 254 15.73 1.60 -19.94
CA GLY A 254 16.27 0.27 -20.26
C GLY A 254 16.43 -0.61 -19.03
N ALA A 255 16.36 -1.92 -19.23
CA ALA A 255 16.48 -2.90 -18.15
C ALA A 255 17.84 -2.78 -17.44
N GLY A 256 17.89 -2.92 -16.11
CA GLY A 256 19.15 -2.80 -15.37
C GLY A 256 19.56 -1.35 -15.07
N THR A 257 18.72 -0.36 -15.37
CA THR A 257 19.06 1.04 -15.11
C THR A 257 19.02 1.34 -13.61
N ILE A 258 20.03 2.05 -13.11
CA ILE A 258 20.13 2.46 -11.71
C ILE A 258 20.39 3.96 -11.64
N THR A 259 19.57 4.69 -10.89
CA THR A 259 19.90 6.04 -10.42
C THR A 259 20.81 5.94 -9.20
N CYS A 260 22.09 6.25 -9.36
CA CYS A 260 23.05 6.29 -8.26
C CYS A 260 22.87 7.62 -7.50
N ASN A 261 21.92 7.62 -6.57
CA ASN A 261 21.40 8.83 -5.94
C ASN A 261 22.00 9.13 -4.56
N TYR A 262 22.91 8.32 -4.04
CA TYR A 262 23.50 8.48 -2.70
C TYR A 262 25.03 8.45 -2.79
N ASP A 263 25.68 9.47 -2.23
CA ASP A 263 27.16 9.62 -2.26
C ASP A 263 27.85 9.09 -0.99
N GLY A 264 27.08 8.56 -0.04
CA GLY A 264 27.56 8.16 1.28
C GLY A 264 27.11 9.09 2.41
N VAL A 265 26.59 10.28 2.06
CA VAL A 265 26.12 11.29 3.03
C VAL A 265 24.83 11.97 2.56
N HIS A 266 24.77 12.45 1.32
CA HIS A 266 23.64 13.18 0.74
C HIS A 266 22.92 12.37 -0.34
N LYS A 267 21.64 12.66 -0.53
CA LYS A 267 20.83 12.18 -1.65
C LYS A 267 20.71 13.25 -2.72
N ASN A 268 20.90 12.87 -3.98
CA ASN A 268 20.95 13.76 -5.13
C ASN A 268 19.91 13.35 -6.19
N ILE A 269 19.43 14.33 -6.95
CA ILE A 269 18.32 14.13 -7.90
C ILE A 269 18.83 13.80 -9.30
N THR A 270 18.23 12.81 -9.95
CA THR A 270 18.38 12.57 -11.41
C THR A 270 17.20 13.19 -12.15
N THR A 271 17.46 14.06 -13.13
CA THR A 271 16.40 14.69 -13.93
C THR A 271 16.51 14.26 -15.39
N LEU A 272 15.43 13.71 -15.96
CA LEU A 272 15.30 13.40 -17.38
C LEU A 272 14.21 14.27 -17.98
N GLY A 273 14.50 14.91 -19.11
CA GLY A 273 13.51 15.57 -19.97
C GLY A 273 12.54 14.58 -20.61
N ASP A 274 11.78 15.05 -21.60
CA ASP A 274 10.82 14.23 -22.32
C ASP A 274 11.49 13.34 -23.38
N ARG A 275 10.90 12.17 -23.66
CA ARG A 275 11.31 11.22 -24.71
C ARG A 275 12.76 10.75 -24.61
N VAL A 276 13.34 10.82 -23.42
CA VAL A 276 14.70 10.32 -23.15
C VAL A 276 14.72 8.80 -23.26
N PHE A 277 15.73 8.28 -23.98
CA PHE A 277 15.99 6.86 -24.06
C PHE A 277 17.23 6.50 -23.23
N ILE A 278 17.04 5.67 -22.21
CA ILE A 278 18.13 5.10 -21.42
C ILE A 278 18.38 3.67 -21.87
N GLY A 279 19.57 3.39 -22.37
CA GLY A 279 20.00 2.04 -22.72
C GLY A 279 20.05 1.13 -21.50
N SER A 280 19.95 -0.18 -21.73
CA SER A 280 20.03 -1.18 -20.67
C SER A 280 21.37 -1.10 -19.92
N ASP A 281 21.36 -1.47 -18.64
CA ASP A 281 22.53 -1.53 -17.76
C ASP A 281 23.28 -0.18 -17.65
N SER A 282 22.51 0.92 -17.65
CA SER A 282 23.05 2.27 -17.47
C SER A 282 23.01 2.68 -15.99
N GLN A 283 24.06 3.39 -15.55
CA GLN A 283 24.12 4.00 -14.23
C GLN A 283 24.08 5.51 -14.37
N LEU A 284 23.13 6.15 -13.69
CA LEU A 284 22.92 7.60 -13.72
C LEU A 284 23.43 8.18 -12.40
N VAL A 285 24.64 8.75 -12.40
CA VAL A 285 25.29 9.26 -11.18
C VAL A 285 24.77 10.65 -10.87
N ALA A 286 23.85 10.75 -9.91
CA ALA A 286 23.24 12.01 -9.52
C ALA A 286 24.21 12.92 -8.74
N PRO A 287 24.06 14.26 -8.80
CA PRO A 287 23.04 14.98 -9.56
C PRO A 287 23.40 15.10 -11.04
N ILE A 288 22.43 14.83 -11.93
CA ILE A 288 22.57 14.98 -13.38
C ILE A 288 21.25 15.38 -14.05
N HIS A 289 21.37 16.08 -15.17
CA HIS A 289 20.27 16.44 -16.06
C HIS A 289 20.50 15.90 -17.48
N LEU A 290 19.51 15.18 -18.02
CA LEU A 290 19.49 14.75 -19.41
C LEU A 290 18.35 15.50 -20.11
N GLY A 291 18.67 16.29 -21.13
CA GLY A 291 17.69 17.06 -21.89
C GLY A 291 16.75 16.19 -22.73
N ASP A 292 15.71 16.81 -23.26
CA ASP A 292 14.71 16.14 -24.12
C ASP A 292 15.36 15.35 -25.26
N ASP A 293 14.78 14.21 -25.61
CA ASP A 293 15.23 13.34 -26.71
C ASP A 293 16.68 12.83 -26.56
N ALA A 294 17.33 13.02 -25.41
CA ALA A 294 18.66 12.48 -25.14
C ALA A 294 18.66 10.95 -25.19
N TYR A 295 19.78 10.39 -25.64
CA TYR A 295 19.95 8.94 -25.79
C TYR A 295 21.18 8.48 -25.02
N VAL A 296 21.03 7.49 -24.16
CA VAL A 296 22.14 6.86 -23.44
C VAL A 296 22.37 5.47 -24.03
N ALA A 297 23.60 5.20 -24.50
CA ALA A 297 23.96 3.87 -24.98
C ALA A 297 23.94 2.84 -23.83
N ALA A 298 23.62 1.59 -24.12
CA ALA A 298 23.66 0.51 -23.13
C ALA A 298 25.04 0.36 -22.47
N GLY A 299 25.06 -0.03 -21.19
CA GLY A 299 26.28 -0.20 -20.40
C GLY A 299 27.04 1.10 -20.15
N THR A 300 26.34 2.23 -20.09
CA THR A 300 26.95 3.56 -19.91
C THR A 300 26.77 4.07 -18.49
N THR A 301 27.87 4.47 -17.87
CA THR A 301 27.86 5.27 -16.64
C THR A 301 27.85 6.76 -17.00
N VAL A 302 26.74 7.44 -16.74
CA VAL A 302 26.55 8.88 -17.01
C VAL A 302 26.91 9.68 -15.76
N THR A 303 27.89 10.58 -15.87
CA THR A 303 28.43 11.38 -14.75
C THR A 303 28.38 12.88 -14.99
N ARG A 304 27.83 13.30 -16.14
CA ARG A 304 27.69 14.69 -16.57
C ARG A 304 26.38 14.85 -17.30
N ASP A 305 25.88 16.07 -17.31
CA ASP A 305 24.68 16.42 -18.05
C ASP A 305 24.80 16.05 -19.53
N VAL A 306 23.66 15.71 -20.13
CA VAL A 306 23.55 15.36 -21.54
C VAL A 306 22.61 16.34 -22.20
N GLU A 307 23.10 17.02 -23.23
CA GLU A 307 22.30 17.97 -24.01
C GLU A 307 21.11 17.27 -24.70
N ALA A 308 20.06 18.05 -24.99
CA ALA A 308 18.90 17.55 -25.69
C ALA A 308 19.28 16.94 -27.06
N GLY A 309 18.70 15.79 -27.39
CA GLY A 309 18.98 15.04 -28.62
C GLY A 309 20.38 14.42 -28.72
N ALA A 310 21.24 14.60 -27.71
CA ALA A 310 22.61 14.09 -27.76
C ALA A 310 22.70 12.61 -27.36
N LEU A 311 23.74 11.94 -27.86
CA LEU A 311 24.11 10.58 -27.47
C LEU A 311 25.18 10.63 -26.37
N ALA A 312 24.86 10.06 -25.20
CA ALA A 312 25.84 9.76 -24.16
C ALA A 312 26.33 8.31 -24.28
N ILE A 313 27.65 8.12 -24.31
CA ILE A 313 28.29 6.80 -24.34
C ILE A 313 29.60 6.84 -23.55
N ALA A 314 29.73 5.97 -22.56
CA ALA A 314 30.92 5.88 -21.70
C ALA A 314 31.30 4.40 -21.47
N ARG A 315 31.72 3.72 -22.55
CA ARG A 315 32.15 2.32 -22.51
C ARG A 315 33.41 2.07 -23.34
N THR A 316 34.11 0.98 -23.05
CA THR A 316 35.31 0.58 -23.79
C THR A 316 34.96 0.02 -25.16
N ARG A 317 35.87 0.17 -26.13
CA ARG A 317 35.74 -0.52 -27.42
C ARG A 317 35.89 -2.03 -27.21
N GLN A 318 34.97 -2.79 -27.80
CA GLN A 318 35.03 -4.26 -27.76
C GLN A 318 36.29 -4.78 -28.44
N THR A 319 36.94 -5.79 -27.83
CA THR A 319 38.04 -6.56 -28.43
C THR A 319 37.72 -8.05 -28.38
N ASN A 320 37.95 -8.78 -29.47
CA ASN A 320 37.72 -10.22 -29.53
C ASN A 320 39.06 -10.98 -29.46
N LYS A 321 39.20 -11.89 -28.48
CA LYS A 321 40.39 -12.75 -28.32
C LYS A 321 40.09 -14.17 -28.85
N ALA A 322 40.42 -14.43 -30.11
CA ALA A 322 40.20 -15.72 -30.74
C ALA A 322 40.93 -16.85 -29.98
N GLY A 323 40.30 -18.02 -29.89
CA GLY A 323 40.88 -19.22 -29.25
C GLY A 323 40.81 -19.28 -27.72
N TRP A 324 40.32 -18.23 -27.03
CA TRP A 324 40.31 -18.17 -25.56
C TRP A 324 39.58 -19.34 -24.89
N SER A 325 38.41 -19.74 -25.42
CA SER A 325 37.65 -20.88 -24.87
C SER A 325 38.44 -22.18 -24.92
N GLN A 326 39.17 -22.43 -26.02
CA GLN A 326 39.99 -23.63 -26.19
C GLN A 326 41.17 -23.63 -25.21
N LEU A 327 41.87 -22.49 -25.07
CA LEU A 327 42.96 -22.32 -24.11
C LEU A 327 42.55 -22.69 -22.68
N ILE A 328 41.36 -22.28 -22.24
CA ILE A 328 40.83 -22.62 -20.91
C ILE A 328 40.52 -24.11 -20.79
N LYS A 329 39.89 -24.72 -21.81
CA LYS A 329 39.60 -26.16 -21.84
C LYS A 329 40.88 -26.99 -21.75
N ASP A 330 41.94 -26.58 -22.42
CA ASP A 330 43.20 -27.32 -22.40
C ASP A 330 43.92 -27.21 -21.04
N LYS A 331 43.91 -26.02 -20.41
CA LYS A 331 44.40 -25.85 -19.03
C LYS A 331 43.63 -26.69 -18.02
N ALA A 332 42.32 -26.87 -18.22
CA ALA A 332 41.50 -27.67 -17.33
C ALA A 332 41.81 -29.18 -17.42
N LYS A 333 42.27 -29.68 -18.59
CA LYS A 333 42.68 -31.08 -18.77
C LYS A 333 44.05 -31.39 -18.14
N THR A 334 44.87 -30.38 -17.95
CA THR A 334 46.19 -30.51 -17.30
C THR A 334 46.14 -30.37 -15.78
N ARG A 335 44.94 -30.16 -15.21
CA ARG A 335 44.67 -30.15 -13.77
C ARG A 335 44.09 -31.49 -13.34
#